data_AF-A0A6P1J4R2-F1
#
_entry.id   AF-A0A6P1J4R2-F1
#
_cell.length_a   1.000
_cell.length_b   1.000
_cell.length_c   1.000
_cell.angle_alpha   90.00
_cell.angle_beta   90.00
_cell.angle_gamma   90.00
#
_symmetry.space_group_name_H-M   'P 1'
#
loop_
_entity.id
_entity.type
_entity.pdbx_description
1 polymer ?
#
loop_
_entity_poly.entity_id
_entity_poly.type
_entity_poly.pdbx_seq_one_letter_code
_entity_poly.pdbx_strand_id
1 'polypeptide(L)'
;MDAYLVNPSGTRDIASLMLDECRQLKVVSASTLAATTAQERLLFGVQHGLYSFPTEELCQFLRSRIAGRSAIEIGAGHGVLAKALGIPATDNRQQEEPAIKAHYAGLGQPTVPYGDHVEKLDAHAAVEKFRPSVVVACWTTHRFDPARPHAGGSAFGVNEKRLIESCDEYIFIGNEHVHREKSIWTLPHEKITPPWVYSRAVNGTPDFIAIWRGGTAMKGRAHLDSVD
;
A
#
# COMPACT_ATOMS: atom_id res chain seq x y z
N MET A 1 14.05 -2.29 11.56
CA MET A 1 13.90 -2.48 10.11
C MET A 1 15.23 -3.07 9.67
N ASP A 2 15.26 -4.37 9.35
CA ASP A 2 16.52 -5.01 9.00
C ASP A 2 17.06 -4.35 7.72
N ALA A 3 18.30 -3.88 7.78
CA ALA A 3 18.99 -3.44 6.59
C ALA A 3 19.19 -4.67 5.71
N TYR A 4 18.36 -4.81 4.68
CA TYR A 4 18.47 -5.93 3.76
C TYR A 4 19.76 -5.77 2.96
N LEU A 5 20.82 -6.45 3.43
CA LEU A 5 22.06 -6.66 2.69
C LEU A 5 21.76 -7.56 1.50
N VAL A 6 21.27 -6.97 0.40
CA VAL A 6 21.20 -7.68 -0.87
C VAL A 6 22.59 -7.65 -1.48
N ASN A 7 23.18 -8.82 -1.77
CA ASN A 7 24.41 -8.89 -2.53
C ASN A 7 24.11 -8.47 -3.99
N PRO A 8 24.54 -7.28 -4.45
CA PRO A 8 24.18 -6.78 -5.78
C PRO A 8 24.86 -7.59 -6.88
N SER A 9 26.01 -8.20 -6.60
CA SER A 9 26.83 -8.91 -7.60
C SER A 9 26.23 -10.23 -8.09
N GLY A 10 25.25 -10.79 -7.38
CA GLY A 10 24.61 -12.07 -7.72
C GLY A 10 23.12 -11.97 -8.06
N THR A 11 22.57 -10.75 -8.11
CA THR A 11 21.13 -10.54 -8.33
C THR A 11 20.94 -9.80 -9.65
N ARG A 12 20.13 -10.34 -10.55
CA ARG A 12 19.80 -9.69 -11.84
C ARG A 12 19.13 -8.34 -11.58
N ASP A 13 19.57 -7.33 -12.32
CA ASP A 13 18.85 -6.06 -12.40
C ASP A 13 17.57 -6.22 -13.23
N ILE A 14 16.42 -5.93 -12.63
CA ILE A 14 15.10 -6.00 -13.26
C ILE A 14 14.55 -4.62 -13.66
N ALA A 15 15.35 -3.56 -13.63
CA ALA A 15 14.91 -2.21 -13.94
C ALA A 15 14.31 -2.08 -15.35
N SER A 16 14.85 -2.77 -16.35
CA SER A 16 14.30 -2.78 -17.72
C SER A 16 12.89 -3.40 -17.81
N LEU A 17 12.56 -4.30 -16.88
CA LEU A 17 11.23 -4.88 -16.77
C LEU A 17 10.26 -3.92 -16.11
N MET A 18 10.72 -3.14 -15.13
CA MET A 18 9.87 -2.36 -14.23
C MET A 18 9.76 -0.87 -14.55
N LEU A 19 10.68 -0.34 -15.37
CA LEU A 19 10.72 1.05 -15.76
C LEU A 19 10.34 1.23 -17.24
N ASP A 20 9.78 2.38 -17.57
CA ASP A 20 9.59 2.84 -18.94
C ASP A 20 10.85 3.56 -19.49
N GLU A 21 10.77 4.05 -20.73
CA GLU A 21 11.85 4.78 -21.40
C GLU A 21 12.23 6.09 -20.69
N CYS A 22 11.31 6.66 -19.90
CA CYS A 22 11.51 7.83 -19.07
C CYS A 22 11.98 7.48 -17.64
N ARG A 23 12.36 6.21 -17.40
CA ARG A 23 12.73 5.65 -16.10
C ARG A 23 11.65 5.77 -15.02
N GLN A 24 10.38 5.85 -15.41
CA GLN A 24 9.25 5.85 -14.49
C GLN A 24 8.78 4.41 -14.27
N LEU A 25 8.33 4.11 -13.05
CA LEU A 25 7.70 2.84 -12.75
C LEU A 25 6.44 2.65 -13.60
N LYS A 26 6.30 1.46 -14.18
CA LYS A 26 5.11 1.05 -14.94
C LYS A 26 4.38 -0.11 -14.28
N VAL A 27 3.11 -0.27 -14.67
CA VAL A 27 2.35 -1.49 -14.41
C VAL A 27 2.87 -2.58 -15.34
N VAL A 28 3.04 -3.79 -14.81
CA VAL A 28 3.46 -4.97 -15.59
C VAL A 28 2.48 -6.12 -15.36
N SER A 29 2.48 -7.14 -16.21
CA SER A 29 1.68 -8.34 -15.93
C SER A 29 2.23 -9.11 -14.72
N ALA A 30 1.38 -9.86 -14.02
CA ALA A 30 1.82 -10.79 -12.98
C ALA A 30 2.80 -11.83 -13.53
N SER A 31 2.62 -12.26 -14.79
CA SER A 31 3.55 -13.19 -15.44
C SER A 31 4.97 -12.62 -15.57
N THR A 32 5.12 -11.30 -15.74
CA THR A 32 6.42 -10.63 -15.77
C THR A 32 7.11 -10.74 -14.41
N LEU A 33 6.38 -10.53 -13.32
CA LEU A 33 6.92 -10.65 -11.96
C LEU A 33 7.11 -12.10 -11.51
N ALA A 34 6.31 -13.04 -12.02
CA ALA A 34 6.49 -14.47 -11.81
C ALA A 34 7.81 -14.98 -12.40
N ALA A 35 8.31 -14.33 -13.45
CA ALA A 35 9.61 -14.62 -14.06
C ALA A 35 10.79 -13.96 -13.31
N THR A 36 10.55 -13.34 -12.15
CA THR A 36 11.58 -12.79 -11.27
C THR A 36 11.67 -13.55 -9.95
N THR A 37 12.83 -13.49 -9.29
CA THR A 37 13.02 -14.00 -7.94
C THR A 37 12.56 -12.98 -6.89
N ALA A 38 12.37 -13.45 -5.65
CA ALA A 38 12.05 -12.55 -4.53
C ALA A 38 13.22 -11.61 -4.22
N GLN A 39 14.46 -12.06 -4.39
CA GLN A 39 15.68 -11.29 -4.21
C GLN A 39 15.81 -10.17 -5.26
N GLU A 40 15.47 -10.46 -6.52
CA GLU A 40 15.42 -9.44 -7.59
C GLU A 40 14.39 -8.35 -7.27
N ARG A 41 13.18 -8.73 -6.82
CA ARG A 41 12.16 -7.77 -6.39
C ARG A 41 12.58 -6.99 -5.15
N LEU A 42 13.26 -7.63 -4.20
CA LEU A 42 13.82 -6.93 -3.03
C LEU A 42 14.85 -5.89 -3.44
N LEU A 43 15.83 -6.25 -4.26
CA LEU A 43 16.88 -5.35 -4.73
C LEU A 43 16.27 -4.11 -5.38
N PHE A 44 15.41 -4.34 -6.37
CA PHE A 44 14.73 -3.27 -7.09
C PHE A 44 13.86 -2.43 -6.16
N GLY A 45 13.06 -3.07 -5.30
CA GLY A 45 12.18 -2.39 -4.36
C GLY A 45 12.93 -1.53 -3.33
N VAL A 46 14.14 -1.92 -2.93
CA VAL A 46 15.01 -1.09 -2.07
C VAL A 46 15.58 0.08 -2.86
N GLN A 47 16.16 -0.17 -4.04
CA GLN A 47 16.80 0.86 -4.88
C GLN A 47 15.83 1.92 -5.40
N HIS A 48 14.55 1.59 -5.51
CA HIS A 48 13.52 2.50 -6.01
C HIS A 48 12.51 2.92 -4.94
N GLY A 49 12.66 2.50 -3.67
CA GLY A 49 11.70 2.86 -2.62
C GLY A 49 10.29 2.29 -2.88
N LEU A 50 10.18 1.14 -3.53
CA LEU A 50 8.92 0.50 -3.91
C LEU A 50 8.65 -0.72 -3.02
N TYR A 51 7.50 -0.74 -2.35
CA TYR A 51 7.12 -1.85 -1.46
C TYR A 51 6.17 -2.86 -2.12
N SER A 52 5.23 -2.37 -2.93
CA SER A 52 4.23 -3.16 -3.66
C SER A 52 4.41 -2.96 -5.15
N PHE A 53 4.36 -4.04 -5.94
CA PHE A 53 4.53 -4.01 -7.38
C PHE A 53 3.15 -3.94 -8.06
N PRO A 54 2.83 -2.89 -8.83
CA PRO A 54 1.53 -2.79 -9.47
C PRO A 54 1.45 -3.76 -10.66
N THR A 55 0.48 -4.66 -10.61
CA THR A 55 0.19 -5.59 -11.71
C THR A 55 -1.07 -5.22 -12.49
N GLU A 56 -1.15 -5.65 -13.75
CA GLU A 56 -2.35 -5.49 -14.59
C GLU A 56 -3.56 -6.16 -13.95
N GLU A 57 -3.37 -7.35 -13.37
CA GLU A 57 -4.38 -8.14 -12.69
C GLU A 57 -4.85 -7.45 -11.40
N LEU A 58 -3.93 -6.86 -10.63
CA LEU A 58 -4.30 -6.04 -9.47
C LEU A 58 -5.11 -4.81 -9.91
N CYS A 59 -4.71 -4.15 -10.99
CA CYS A 59 -5.47 -3.03 -11.54
C CYS A 59 -6.86 -3.47 -11.99
N GLN A 60 -7.00 -4.62 -12.67
CA GLN A 60 -8.27 -5.16 -13.11
C GLN A 60 -9.18 -5.51 -11.92
N PHE A 61 -8.63 -6.17 -10.90
CA PHE A 61 -9.35 -6.48 -9.67
C PHE A 61 -9.88 -5.21 -9.00
N LEU A 62 -9.02 -4.21 -8.81
CA LEU A 62 -9.40 -2.95 -8.16
C LEU A 62 -10.40 -2.15 -9.00
N ARG A 63 -10.25 -2.06 -10.34
CA ARG A 63 -11.26 -1.42 -11.20
C ARG A 63 -12.62 -2.09 -11.08
N SER A 64 -12.64 -3.43 -11.13
CA SER A 64 -13.86 -4.21 -10.99
C SER A 64 -14.50 -4.02 -9.62
N ARG A 65 -13.68 -3.92 -8.56
CA ARG A 65 -14.18 -3.68 -7.21
C ARG A 65 -14.69 -2.26 -7.04
N ILE A 66 -13.93 -1.26 -7.46
CA ILE A 66 -14.32 0.17 -7.41
C ILE A 66 -15.64 0.37 -8.16
N ALA A 67 -15.80 -0.25 -9.34
CA ALA A 67 -17.05 -0.27 -10.11
C ALA A 67 -17.64 1.13 -10.35
N GLY A 68 -16.78 2.11 -10.67
CA GLY A 68 -17.17 3.50 -10.94
C GLY A 68 -17.51 4.34 -9.69
N ARG A 69 -17.41 3.77 -8.48
CA ARG A 69 -17.54 4.54 -7.23
C ARG A 69 -16.37 5.52 -7.08
N SER A 70 -16.56 6.59 -6.30
CA SER A 70 -15.46 7.49 -5.95
C SER A 70 -14.40 6.73 -5.15
N ALA A 71 -13.14 6.84 -5.54
CA ALA A 71 -12.04 6.13 -4.91
C ALA A 71 -10.81 7.01 -4.80
N ILE A 72 -9.94 6.73 -3.82
CA ILE A 72 -8.60 7.32 -3.69
C ILE A 72 -7.58 6.25 -3.29
N GLU A 73 -6.31 6.46 -3.63
CA GLU A 73 -5.19 5.76 -3.01
C GLU A 73 -4.55 6.65 -1.93
N ILE A 74 -4.38 6.12 -0.72
CA ILE A 74 -3.63 6.77 0.36
C ILE A 74 -2.28 6.09 0.57
N GLY A 75 -1.29 6.84 1.04
CA GLY A 75 0.08 6.32 1.20
C GLY A 75 0.63 5.82 -0.14
N ALA A 76 0.32 6.54 -1.22
CA ALA A 76 0.49 6.06 -2.58
C ALA A 76 1.96 5.92 -3.01
N GLY A 77 2.90 6.51 -2.26
CA GLY A 77 4.31 6.52 -2.63
C GLY A 77 4.52 7.09 -4.04
N HIS A 78 4.91 6.25 -5.00
CA HIS A 78 5.05 6.66 -6.39
C HIS A 78 3.73 7.04 -7.08
N GLY A 79 2.59 6.52 -6.59
CA GLY A 79 1.25 6.77 -7.15
C GLY A 79 0.99 6.08 -8.50
N VAL A 80 1.81 5.10 -8.89
CA VAL A 80 1.67 4.38 -10.17
C VAL A 80 0.35 3.60 -10.21
N LEU A 81 -0.04 2.99 -9.08
CA LEU A 81 -1.30 2.26 -8.99
C LEU A 81 -2.50 3.20 -9.16
N ALA A 82 -2.57 4.29 -8.39
CA ALA A 82 -3.60 5.32 -8.57
C ALA A 82 -3.67 5.87 -10.00
N LYS A 83 -2.51 6.18 -10.61
CA LYS A 83 -2.44 6.66 -11.99
C LYS A 83 -3.03 5.65 -12.97
N ALA A 84 -2.71 4.36 -12.81
CA ALA A 84 -3.27 3.30 -13.65
C ALA A 84 -4.77 3.10 -13.44
N LEU A 85 -5.27 3.31 -12.22
CA LEU A 85 -6.69 3.23 -11.89
C LEU A 85 -7.48 4.48 -12.29
N GLY A 86 -6.81 5.60 -12.57
CA GLY A 86 -7.45 6.88 -12.84
C GLY A 86 -8.09 7.50 -11.60
N ILE A 87 -7.53 7.27 -10.41
CA ILE A 87 -8.04 7.78 -9.12
C ILE A 87 -7.03 8.77 -8.50
N PRO A 88 -7.49 9.70 -7.64
CA PRO A 88 -6.59 10.56 -6.88
C PRO A 88 -5.60 9.76 -6.00
N ALA A 89 -4.38 10.28 -5.88
CA ALA A 89 -3.30 9.69 -5.10
C ALA A 89 -2.85 10.68 -4.02
N THR A 90 -2.77 10.24 -2.76
CA THR A 90 -2.25 11.06 -1.67
C THR A 90 -1.19 10.31 -0.86
N ASP A 91 -0.24 11.06 -0.33
CA ASP A 91 0.75 10.58 0.63
C ASP A 91 1.12 11.72 1.57
N ASN A 92 1.47 11.44 2.83
CA ASN A 92 1.95 12.50 3.72
C ASN A 92 3.33 13.03 3.32
N ARG A 93 4.02 12.33 2.41
CA ARG A 93 5.36 12.60 1.90
C ARG A 93 6.37 12.84 3.02
N GLN A 94 6.23 12.11 4.14
CA GLN A 94 7.10 12.28 5.33
C GLN A 94 8.58 12.05 5.02
N GLN A 95 8.90 11.27 3.98
CA GLN A 95 10.28 11.05 3.56
C GLN A 95 10.90 12.24 2.82
N GLU A 96 10.13 13.32 2.61
CA GLU A 96 10.69 14.59 2.14
C GLU A 96 11.30 15.42 3.26
N GLU A 97 10.91 15.14 4.52
CA GLU A 97 11.37 15.88 5.69
C GLU A 97 12.87 15.66 5.93
N PRO A 98 13.66 16.72 6.20
CA PRO A 98 15.12 16.63 6.27
C PRO A 98 15.65 15.56 7.23
N ALA A 99 15.04 15.43 8.41
CA ALA A 99 15.43 14.43 9.41
C ALA A 99 15.19 12.99 8.92
N ILE A 100 14.09 12.75 8.20
CA ILE A 100 13.78 11.43 7.65
C ILE A 100 14.70 11.14 6.46
N LYS A 101 14.95 12.11 5.57
CA LYS A 101 15.95 11.97 4.50
C LYS A 101 17.32 11.58 5.04
N ALA A 102 17.81 12.28 6.06
CA ALA A 102 19.09 12.00 6.68
C ALA A 102 19.14 10.59 7.30
N HIS A 103 18.05 10.16 7.94
CA HIS A 103 17.93 8.81 8.47
C HIS A 103 18.05 7.75 7.36
N TYR A 104 17.31 7.90 6.26
CA TYR A 104 17.36 6.97 5.12
C TYR A 104 18.75 6.96 4.45
N ALA A 105 19.37 8.13 4.28
CA ALA A 105 20.73 8.24 3.76
C ALA A 105 21.76 7.51 4.64
N GLY A 106 21.63 7.61 5.98
CA GLY A 106 22.47 6.88 6.93
C GLY A 106 22.29 5.35 6.86
N LEU A 107 21.15 4.88 6.36
CA LEU A 107 20.88 3.46 6.09
C LEU A 107 21.29 3.01 4.68
N GLY A 108 21.82 3.92 3.85
CA GLY A 108 22.12 3.65 2.44
C GLY A 108 20.87 3.37 1.60
N GLN A 109 19.69 3.81 2.04
CA GLN A 109 18.43 3.60 1.35
C GLN A 109 17.93 4.92 0.74
N PRO A 110 17.45 4.90 -0.51
CA PRO A 110 16.80 6.07 -1.09
C PRO A 110 15.45 6.31 -0.42
N THR A 111 15.03 7.57 -0.38
CA THR A 111 13.65 7.92 -0.04
C THR A 111 12.73 7.65 -1.23
N VAL A 112 11.44 7.48 -0.95
CA VAL A 112 10.42 7.27 -2.00
C VAL A 112 10.44 8.44 -3.00
N PRO A 113 10.61 8.17 -4.32
CA PRO A 113 10.46 9.19 -5.35
C PRO A 113 8.97 9.33 -5.69
N TYR A 114 8.28 10.16 -4.91
CA TYR A 114 6.86 10.48 -5.09
C TYR A 114 6.59 11.06 -6.49
N GLY A 115 5.52 10.61 -7.15
CA GLY A 115 5.10 11.18 -8.43
C GLY A 115 4.53 12.59 -8.27
N ASP A 116 4.65 13.44 -9.31
CA ASP A 116 4.14 14.82 -9.30
C ASP A 116 2.62 14.90 -9.09
N HIS A 117 1.89 13.85 -9.47
CA HIS A 117 0.44 13.71 -9.28
C HIS A 117 0.04 13.24 -7.87
N VAL A 118 1.01 12.91 -7.00
CA VAL A 118 0.76 12.49 -5.62
C VAL A 118 0.70 13.71 -4.72
N GLU A 119 -0.52 14.03 -4.27
CA GLU A 119 -0.76 15.18 -3.40
C GLU A 119 -0.17 14.94 -2.01
N LYS A 120 0.57 15.93 -1.49
CA LYS A 120 1.08 15.92 -0.10
C LYS A 120 -0.09 16.15 0.87
N LEU A 121 -0.73 15.07 1.28
CA LEU A 121 -1.91 15.10 2.16
C LEU A 121 -1.96 13.83 2.99
N ASP A 122 -2.15 13.97 4.31
CA ASP A 122 -2.31 12.80 5.18
C ASP A 122 -3.62 12.06 4.88
N ALA A 123 -3.66 10.77 5.25
CA ALA A 123 -4.76 9.90 4.90
C ALA A 123 -6.14 10.37 5.42
N HIS A 124 -6.20 11.01 6.59
CA HIS A 124 -7.47 11.48 7.17
C HIS A 124 -7.94 12.73 6.46
N ALA A 125 -7.05 13.70 6.25
CA ALA A 125 -7.37 14.90 5.48
C ALA A 125 -7.76 14.57 4.03
N ALA A 126 -7.15 13.53 3.43
CA ALA A 126 -7.52 13.04 2.10
C ALA A 126 -8.95 12.50 2.07
N VAL A 127 -9.34 11.66 3.03
CA VAL A 127 -10.72 11.15 3.11
C VAL A 127 -11.72 12.28 3.38
N GLU A 128 -11.38 13.25 4.23
CA GLU A 128 -12.23 14.42 4.48
C GLU A 128 -12.42 15.29 3.22
N LYS A 129 -11.34 15.52 2.45
CA LYS A 129 -11.35 16.30 1.21
C LYS A 129 -12.13 15.61 0.09
N PHE A 130 -11.79 14.36 -0.20
CA PHE A 130 -12.29 13.66 -1.39
C PHE A 130 -13.61 12.92 -1.14
N ARG A 131 -13.98 12.64 0.13
CA ARG A 131 -15.16 11.86 0.51
C ARG A 131 -15.35 10.59 -0.35
N PRO A 132 -14.33 9.71 -0.42
CA PRO A 132 -14.38 8.53 -1.27
C PRO A 132 -15.33 7.47 -0.73
N SER A 133 -16.00 6.76 -1.63
CA SER A 133 -16.65 5.48 -1.31
C SER A 133 -15.62 4.37 -1.05
N VAL A 134 -14.50 4.36 -1.79
CA VAL A 134 -13.45 3.33 -1.69
C VAL A 134 -12.09 3.95 -1.38
N VAL A 135 -11.42 3.44 -0.35
CA VAL A 135 -10.04 3.81 -0.04
C VAL A 135 -9.14 2.61 -0.31
N VAL A 136 -8.12 2.79 -1.16
CA VAL A 136 -7.06 1.81 -1.42
C VAL A 136 -5.81 2.21 -0.67
N ALA A 137 -5.18 1.26 0.01
CA ALA A 137 -3.93 1.48 0.75
C ALA A 137 -2.96 0.32 0.49
N CYS A 138 -1.80 0.64 -0.07
CA CYS A 138 -0.74 -0.34 -0.33
C CYS A 138 0.38 -0.16 0.68
N TRP A 139 0.65 -1.18 1.49
CA TRP A 139 1.81 -1.20 2.40
C TRP A 139 1.88 -0.04 3.40
N THR A 140 0.74 0.58 3.74
CA THR A 140 0.72 1.68 4.70
C THR A 140 0.94 1.18 6.12
N THR A 141 1.82 1.87 6.85
CA THR A 141 2.10 1.58 8.26
C THR A 141 0.97 2.11 9.15
N HIS A 142 0.52 1.29 10.10
CA HIS A 142 -0.48 1.71 11.09
C HIS A 142 0.11 2.69 12.11
N ARG A 143 -0.75 3.51 12.73
CA ARG A 143 -0.34 4.44 13.78
C ARG A 143 0.20 3.70 15.00
N PHE A 144 1.36 4.12 15.50
CA PHE A 144 1.94 3.59 16.74
C PHE A 144 0.96 3.75 17.91
N ASP A 145 0.81 2.68 18.69
CA ASP A 145 -0.01 2.65 19.90
C ASP A 145 0.87 2.42 21.14
N PRO A 146 1.01 3.44 22.03
CA PRO A 146 1.78 3.29 23.27
C PRO A 146 1.28 2.17 24.19
N ALA A 147 0.01 1.76 24.08
CA ALA A 147 -0.54 0.63 24.84
C ALA A 147 -0.15 -0.74 24.25
N ARG A 148 0.33 -0.78 22.99
CA ARG A 148 0.77 -1.99 22.28
C ARG A 148 2.12 -1.78 21.60
N PRO A 149 3.20 -1.44 22.33
CA PRO A 149 4.49 -1.09 21.71
C PRO A 149 5.11 -2.24 20.90
N HIS A 150 4.81 -3.50 21.24
CA HIS A 150 5.26 -4.68 20.51
C HIS A 150 4.65 -4.81 19.11
N ALA A 151 3.49 -4.17 18.85
CA ALA A 151 2.83 -4.17 17.55
C ALA A 151 3.55 -3.27 16.54
N GLY A 152 4.46 -2.40 17.01
CA GLY A 152 5.18 -1.44 16.18
C GLY A 152 4.28 -0.31 15.70
N GLY A 153 4.49 0.13 14.46
CA GLY A 153 3.78 1.25 13.85
C GLY A 153 4.66 2.49 13.69
N SER A 154 4.04 3.60 13.27
CA SER A 154 4.71 4.90 13.08
C SER A 154 3.93 6.01 13.77
N ALA A 155 4.64 7.02 14.29
CA ALA A 155 4.01 8.25 14.80
C ALA A 155 3.19 8.97 13.70
N PHE A 156 3.62 8.84 12.45
CA PHE A 156 2.92 9.33 11.25
C PHE A 156 2.08 8.25 10.57
N GLY A 157 1.90 7.10 11.22
CA GLY A 157 1.13 5.98 10.70
C GLY A 157 -0.37 6.28 10.66
N VAL A 158 -1.08 5.48 9.89
CA VAL A 158 -2.50 5.67 9.61
C VAL A 158 -3.34 5.08 10.75
N ASN A 159 -4.28 5.86 11.28
CA ASN A 159 -5.38 5.31 12.07
C ASN A 159 -6.42 4.66 11.14
N GLU A 160 -6.18 3.41 10.76
CA GLU A 160 -6.98 2.71 9.74
C GLU A 160 -8.43 2.46 10.19
N LYS A 161 -8.69 2.29 11.49
CA LYS A 161 -10.05 2.12 12.01
C LYS A 161 -10.94 3.33 11.66
N ARG A 162 -10.43 4.55 11.85
CA ARG A 162 -11.15 5.79 11.50
C ARG A 162 -11.39 5.91 9.99
N LEU A 163 -10.48 5.40 9.16
CA LEU A 163 -10.69 5.38 7.71
C LEU A 163 -11.80 4.42 7.31
N ILE A 164 -11.81 3.21 7.88
CA ILE A 164 -12.87 2.21 7.65
C ILE A 164 -14.23 2.80 8.03
N GLU A 165 -14.32 3.56 9.12
CA GLU A 165 -15.57 4.24 9.52
C GLU A 165 -16.00 5.36 8.57
N SER A 166 -15.10 5.88 7.74
CA SER A 166 -15.30 7.08 6.90
C SER A 166 -15.51 6.79 5.40
N CYS A 167 -15.50 5.53 4.99
CA CYS A 167 -15.75 5.11 3.60
C CYS A 167 -16.66 3.88 3.56
N ASP A 168 -17.16 3.51 2.38
CA ASP A 168 -17.97 2.30 2.20
C ASP A 168 -17.07 1.05 2.25
N GLU A 169 -15.83 1.18 1.75
CA GLU A 169 -14.89 0.08 1.62
C GLU A 169 -13.43 0.53 1.75
N TYR A 170 -12.70 -0.12 2.64
CA TYR A 170 -11.26 0.05 2.79
C TYR A 170 -10.56 -1.22 2.27
N ILE A 171 -9.68 -1.05 1.28
CA ILE A 171 -8.92 -2.13 0.65
C ILE A 171 -7.45 -1.95 1.03
N PHE A 172 -6.90 -2.93 1.75
CA PHE A 172 -5.50 -2.97 2.12
C PHE A 172 -4.76 -4.04 1.33
N ILE A 173 -3.64 -3.68 0.72
CA ILE A 173 -2.75 -4.59 0.00
C ILE A 173 -1.41 -4.64 0.75
N GLY A 174 -0.97 -5.83 1.12
CA GLY A 174 0.26 -5.98 1.89
C GLY A 174 0.75 -7.42 1.98
N ASN A 175 1.76 -7.62 2.81
CA ASN A 175 2.33 -8.93 3.11
C ASN A 175 1.93 -9.44 4.50
N GLU A 176 1.62 -10.73 4.63
CA GLU A 176 1.09 -11.32 5.88
C GLU A 176 2.01 -11.11 7.07
N HIS A 177 3.30 -11.44 6.95
CA HIS A 177 4.23 -11.29 8.06
C HIS A 177 4.45 -9.81 8.41
N VAL A 178 4.61 -8.94 7.42
CA VAL A 178 4.90 -7.51 7.64
C VAL A 178 3.76 -6.80 8.35
N HIS A 179 2.52 -7.15 8.01
CA HIS A 179 1.34 -6.45 8.50
C HIS A 179 0.54 -7.22 9.56
N ARG A 180 1.07 -8.34 10.08
CA ARG A 180 0.39 -9.20 11.07
C ARG A 180 -0.08 -8.49 12.34
N GLU A 181 0.58 -7.41 12.74
CA GLU A 181 0.32 -6.72 14.01
C GLU A 181 -0.76 -5.63 13.93
N LYS A 182 -1.31 -5.35 12.73
CA LYS A 182 -2.32 -4.29 12.56
C LYS A 182 -3.52 -4.50 13.48
N SER A 183 -3.97 -3.44 14.12
CA SER A 183 -5.13 -3.47 15.02
C SER A 183 -6.45 -3.78 14.31
N ILE A 184 -6.57 -3.42 13.03
CA ILE A 184 -7.79 -3.63 12.22
C ILE A 184 -8.10 -5.09 11.92
N TRP A 185 -7.19 -6.03 12.19
CA TRP A 185 -7.47 -7.47 12.05
C TRP A 185 -8.60 -7.97 12.96
N THR A 186 -8.89 -7.24 14.03
CA THR A 186 -10.02 -7.52 14.93
C THR A 186 -11.38 -7.15 14.33
N LEU A 187 -11.41 -6.37 13.25
CA LEU A 187 -12.64 -5.97 12.56
C LEU A 187 -13.02 -7.01 11.51
N PRO A 188 -14.33 -7.22 11.23
CA PRO A 188 -14.77 -8.12 10.17
C PRO A 188 -14.20 -7.74 8.80
N HIS A 189 -13.60 -8.71 8.10
CA HIS A 189 -12.96 -8.48 6.82
C HIS A 189 -13.00 -9.72 5.93
N GLU A 190 -12.82 -9.48 4.64
CA GLU A 190 -12.46 -10.49 3.64
C GLU A 190 -10.94 -10.44 3.45
N LYS A 191 -10.28 -11.58 3.25
CA LYS A 191 -8.86 -11.65 2.91
C LYS A 191 -8.63 -12.71 1.85
N ILE A 192 -7.92 -12.34 0.80
CA ILE A 192 -7.51 -13.23 -0.29
C ILE A 192 -6.00 -13.11 -0.53
N THR A 193 -5.37 -14.19 -1.00
CA THR A 193 -3.93 -14.27 -1.31
C THR A 193 -3.72 -14.61 -2.79
N PRO A 194 -4.13 -13.73 -3.71
CA PRO A 194 -4.05 -14.00 -5.13
C PRO A 194 -2.58 -14.11 -5.61
N PRO A 195 -2.28 -15.01 -6.56
CA PRO A 195 -0.90 -15.23 -7.05
C PRO A 195 -0.35 -14.08 -7.90
N TRP A 196 -1.17 -13.06 -8.17
CA TRP A 196 -0.83 -11.90 -9.00
C TRP A 196 -0.53 -10.63 -8.18
N VAL A 197 -0.50 -10.72 -6.85
CA VAL A 197 -0.03 -9.64 -5.97
C VAL A 197 1.41 -9.92 -5.57
N TYR A 198 2.27 -8.92 -5.74
CA TYR A 198 3.69 -9.03 -5.47
C TYR A 198 4.18 -7.83 -4.67
N SER A 199 5.11 -8.10 -3.77
CA SER A 199 5.83 -7.12 -2.99
C SER A 199 7.34 -7.37 -3.02
N ARG A 200 8.07 -6.51 -2.30
CA ARG A 200 9.50 -6.69 -2.05
C ARG A 200 9.80 -7.61 -0.86
N ALA A 201 8.79 -8.22 -0.22
CA ALA A 201 8.99 -9.06 0.95
C ALA A 201 9.73 -10.36 0.61
N VAL A 202 10.69 -10.75 1.46
CA VAL A 202 11.49 -12.00 1.33
C VAL A 202 11.37 -12.90 2.56
N ASN A 203 10.22 -12.87 3.23
CA ASN A 203 9.97 -13.58 4.48
C ASN A 203 9.19 -14.91 4.30
N GLY A 204 8.94 -15.31 3.05
CA GLY A 204 8.24 -16.56 2.72
C GLY A 204 6.72 -16.54 2.95
N THR A 205 6.14 -15.43 3.39
CA THR A 205 4.68 -15.30 3.59
C THR A 205 4.02 -14.64 2.38
N PRO A 206 2.75 -14.99 2.07
CA PRO A 206 2.09 -14.48 0.88
C PRO A 206 1.78 -12.98 1.00
N ASP A 207 1.74 -12.33 -0.16
CA ASP A 207 1.07 -11.05 -0.31
C ASP A 207 -0.45 -11.27 -0.41
N PHE A 208 -1.21 -10.30 0.08
CA PHE A 208 -2.65 -10.42 0.25
C PHE A 208 -3.37 -9.11 -0.11
N ILE A 209 -4.67 -9.26 -0.33
CA ILE A 209 -5.65 -8.16 -0.34
C ILE A 209 -6.65 -8.43 0.77
N ALA A 210 -6.86 -7.46 1.64
CA ALA A 210 -7.87 -7.50 2.69
C ALA A 210 -8.85 -6.34 2.52
N ILE A 211 -10.12 -6.61 2.78
CA ILE A 211 -11.23 -5.69 2.50
C ILE A 211 -12.11 -5.58 3.73
N TRP A 212 -12.32 -4.36 4.19
CA TRP A 212 -13.24 -4.02 5.26
C TRP A 212 -14.40 -3.21 4.70
N ARG A 213 -15.62 -3.58 5.10
CA ARG A 213 -16.82 -2.78 4.80
C ARG A 213 -17.05 -1.77 5.91
N GLY A 214 -17.25 -0.52 5.53
CA GLY A 214 -17.22 0.64 6.42
C GLY A 214 -18.56 1.28 6.72
N GLY A 215 -18.50 2.55 7.17
CA GLY A 215 -19.52 3.31 7.90
C GLY A 215 -20.90 3.51 7.26
N THR A 216 -21.12 3.13 6.00
CA THR A 216 -22.43 3.17 5.33
C THR A 216 -23.06 1.78 5.23
N ALA A 217 -22.28 0.75 4.89
CA ALA A 217 -22.73 -0.64 4.87
C ALA A 217 -23.06 -1.18 6.27
N MET A 218 -22.31 -0.74 7.29
CA MET A 218 -22.57 -1.09 8.70
C MET A 218 -23.84 -0.43 9.26
N LYS A 219 -24.18 0.79 8.80
CA LYS A 219 -25.43 1.48 9.18
C LYS A 219 -26.67 0.81 8.57
N GLY A 220 -26.57 0.30 7.34
CA GLY A 220 -27.64 -0.46 6.70
C GLY A 220 -27.95 -1.79 7.40
N ARG A 221 -26.95 -2.46 7.96
CA ARG A 221 -27.12 -3.68 8.77
C ARG A 221 -27.74 -3.40 10.14
N ALA A 222 -27.26 -2.38 10.85
CA ALA A 222 -27.81 -1.99 12.14
C ALA A 222 -29.29 -1.51 12.06
N HIS A 223 -29.73 -1.01 10.89
CA HIS A 223 -31.14 -0.66 10.68
C HIS A 223 -32.03 -1.88 10.40
N LEU A 224 -31.50 -2.93 9.78
CA LEU A 224 -32.24 -4.19 9.57
C LEU A 224 -32.32 -5.03 10.84
N ASP A 225 -31.25 -5.03 11.65
CA ASP A 225 -31.21 -5.78 12.93
C ASP A 225 -31.95 -5.06 14.09
N SER A 226 -32.53 -3.88 13.85
CA SER A 226 -33.34 -3.12 14.83
C SER A 226 -34.83 -3.07 14.48
N VAL A 227 -35.23 -3.82 13.44
CA VAL A 227 -36.62 -4.05 13.05
C VAL A 227 -36.88 -5.56 13.13
N ASP A 228 -36.87 -6.07 14.36
CA ASP A 228 -37.47 -7.35 14.77
C ASP A 228 -37.88 -7.26 16.26
#